data_AF-A0AAW9JMJ2-F1
#
_entry.id   AF-A0AAW9JMJ2-F1
#
_cell.length_a   1.000
_cell.length_b   1.000
_cell.length_c   1.000
_cell.angle_alpha   90.00
_cell.angle_beta   90.00
_cell.angle_gamma   90.00
#
_symmetry.space_group_name_H-M   'P 1'
#
loop_
_entity.id
_entity.type
_entity.pdbx_description
1 polymer ?
#
loop_
_entity_poly.entity_id
_entity_poly.type
_entity_poly.pdbx_seq_one_letter_code
_entity_poly.pdbx_strand_id
1 'polypeptide(L)'
;MFTKKLVAVATTVALGSGFTFGITPAFADSNEVSTHHTPISTIQKQEQIPFTGYVISMDSHYLVLADTSTKEEALSYQNDWWELVSQNKILRVPLSNAENYAVGDKLHVHASAWTASLPPIAVMPTIEKAADKYQ
;
A
#
# COMPACT_ATOMS: atom_id res chain seq x y z
N MET A 1 54.61 2.32 35.17
CA MET A 1 53.43 2.25 36.06
C MET A 1 52.91 3.68 36.19
N PHE A 2 51.88 4.06 35.41
CA PHE A 2 51.26 5.37 35.51
C PHE A 2 49.74 5.23 35.41
N THR A 3 49.10 5.81 36.43
CA THR A 3 47.72 5.74 36.87
C THR A 3 46.72 6.27 35.85
N LYS A 4 45.66 5.48 35.60
CA LYS A 4 44.45 5.91 34.91
C LYS A 4 43.68 6.89 35.81
N LYS A 5 43.25 8.03 35.28
CA LYS A 5 42.30 8.94 35.94
C LYS A 5 41.10 9.11 35.02
N LEU A 6 40.04 8.36 35.30
CA LEU A 6 38.73 8.51 34.65
C LEU A 6 38.01 9.68 35.33
N VAL A 7 37.73 10.74 34.58
CA VAL A 7 36.86 11.83 35.01
C VAL A 7 35.48 11.53 34.44
N ALA A 8 34.55 11.14 35.32
CA ALA A 8 33.16 10.93 34.97
C ALA A 8 32.42 12.27 34.99
N VAL A 9 32.02 12.75 33.81
CA VAL A 9 31.11 13.88 33.67
C VAL A 9 29.69 13.34 33.73
N ALA A 10 28.96 13.63 34.81
CA ALA A 10 27.56 13.28 34.97
C ALA A 10 26.69 14.41 34.40
N THR A 11 26.07 14.17 33.25
CA THR A 11 25.06 15.07 32.67
C THR A 11 23.69 14.69 33.23
N THR A 12 23.09 15.55 34.03
CA THR A 12 21.74 15.34 34.58
C THR A 12 20.69 15.72 33.53
N VAL A 13 19.82 14.78 33.16
CA VAL A 13 18.65 15.02 32.30
C VAL A 13 17.41 15.18 33.19
N ALA A 14 16.83 16.37 33.22
CA ALA A 14 15.57 16.65 33.90
C ALA A 14 14.42 16.57 32.88
N LEU A 15 13.55 15.58 33.03
CA LEU A 15 12.31 15.46 32.26
C LEU A 15 11.17 16.12 33.05
N GLY A 16 10.70 17.27 32.57
CA GLY A 16 9.58 18.00 33.16
C GLY A 16 8.24 17.37 32.78
N SER A 17 7.52 16.87 33.77
CA SER A 17 6.14 16.39 33.65
C SER A 17 5.17 17.51 34.03
N GLY A 18 4.64 18.23 33.04
CA GLY A 18 3.56 19.20 33.21
C GLY A 18 2.21 18.54 32.90
N PHE A 19 1.44 18.21 33.93
CA PHE A 19 0.08 17.68 33.80
C PHE A 19 -0.91 18.81 34.09
N THR A 20 -1.62 19.31 33.07
CA THR A 20 -2.72 20.28 33.26
C THR A 20 -4.05 19.60 32.99
N PHE A 21 -4.77 19.22 34.04
CA PHE A 21 -6.18 18.84 33.96
C PHE A 21 -7.04 20.11 33.87
N GLY A 22 -7.58 20.39 32.69
CA GLY A 22 -8.69 21.32 32.49
C GLY A 22 -9.86 20.56 31.90
N ILE A 23 -10.76 20.08 32.75
CA ILE A 23 -11.98 19.39 32.36
C ILE A 23 -13.14 20.38 32.24
N THR A 24 -13.51 20.73 30.99
CA THR A 24 -14.92 20.98 30.63
C THR A 24 -15.13 20.70 29.13
N PRO A 25 -15.65 19.52 28.74
CA PRO A 25 -16.30 19.37 27.45
C PRO A 25 -17.68 20.04 27.52
N ALA A 26 -17.89 21.14 26.79
CA ALA A 26 -19.24 21.60 26.47
C ALA A 26 -19.74 20.73 25.31
N PHE A 27 -20.70 19.85 25.59
CA PHE A 27 -21.44 19.14 24.55
C PHE A 27 -22.28 20.17 23.79
N ALA A 28 -22.02 20.30 22.48
CA ALA A 28 -22.87 21.08 21.60
C ALA A 28 -24.19 20.31 21.37
N ASP A 29 -25.28 20.97 21.74
CA ASP A 29 -26.68 20.61 21.51
C ASP A 29 -26.93 20.28 20.03
N SER A 30 -27.44 19.08 19.72
CA SER A 30 -27.80 18.72 18.35
C SER A 30 -29.25 19.13 18.08
N ASN A 31 -29.43 20.29 17.46
CA ASN A 31 -30.71 20.65 16.89
C ASN A 31 -30.83 20.05 15.49
N GLU A 32 -31.59 18.98 15.40
CA GLU A 32 -32.08 18.35 14.18
C GLU A 32 -32.88 19.37 13.35
N VAL A 33 -32.30 19.88 12.26
CA VAL A 33 -33.06 20.46 11.14
C VAL A 33 -32.52 19.89 9.84
N SER A 34 -33.29 18.93 9.32
CA SER A 34 -33.25 18.43 7.95
C SER A 34 -33.40 19.58 6.96
N THR A 35 -32.50 19.68 5.98
CA THR A 35 -32.86 19.96 4.58
C THR A 35 -31.64 19.78 3.66
N HIS A 36 -31.82 18.94 2.64
CA HIS A 36 -30.95 18.77 1.46
C HIS A 36 -29.54 18.25 1.70
N HIS A 37 -29.45 16.95 2.03
CA HIS A 37 -28.26 16.15 1.72
C HIS A 37 -28.10 16.08 0.19
N THR A 38 -27.36 17.02 -0.39
CA THR A 38 -26.65 16.75 -1.63
C THR A 38 -25.60 15.70 -1.28
N PRO A 39 -25.59 14.51 -1.92
CA PRO A 39 -24.53 13.56 -1.68
C PRO A 39 -23.27 14.14 -2.33
N ILE A 40 -22.49 14.89 -1.54
CA ILE A 40 -21.11 15.19 -1.88
C ILE A 40 -20.33 13.91 -1.58
N SER A 41 -20.56 12.85 -2.35
CA SER A 41 -19.60 11.77 -2.49
C SER A 41 -18.63 12.13 -3.61
N THR A 42 -18.00 13.30 -3.53
CA THR A 42 -16.68 13.44 -4.13
C THR A 42 -15.72 12.72 -3.19
N ILE A 43 -15.73 11.39 -3.25
CA ILE A 43 -14.50 10.64 -2.98
C ILE A 43 -13.53 11.30 -3.95
N GLN A 44 -12.66 12.17 -3.44
CA GLN A 44 -11.55 12.67 -4.23
C GLN A 44 -10.87 11.39 -4.68
N LYS A 45 -10.99 11.07 -5.98
CA LYS A 45 -10.30 9.94 -6.58
C LYS A 45 -8.84 10.21 -6.29
N GLN A 46 -8.34 9.61 -5.21
CA GLN A 46 -6.96 9.75 -4.80
C GLN A 46 -6.14 9.42 -6.03
N GLU A 47 -5.11 10.21 -6.32
CA GLU A 47 -4.26 9.98 -7.49
C GLU A 47 -3.63 8.59 -7.33
N GLN A 48 -4.24 7.60 -7.98
CA GLN A 48 -3.84 6.21 -7.91
C GLN A 48 -2.88 5.94 -9.07
N ILE A 49 -1.77 5.29 -8.76
CA ILE A 49 -0.78 4.84 -9.71
C ILE A 49 -1.33 3.59 -10.40
N PRO A 50 -1.62 3.66 -11.72
CA PRO A 50 -2.12 2.51 -12.45
C PRO A 50 -0.97 1.55 -12.78
N PHE A 51 -1.27 0.26 -12.74
CA PHE A 51 -0.39 -0.82 -13.19
C PHE A 51 -1.27 -1.87 -13.86
N THR A 52 -0.87 -2.35 -15.04
CA THR A 52 -1.60 -3.43 -15.73
C THR A 52 -0.63 -4.55 -15.98
N GLY A 53 -1.04 -5.78 -15.68
CA GLY A 53 -0.17 -6.93 -15.90
C GLY A 53 -0.90 -8.25 -15.82
N TYR A 54 -0.19 -9.29 -16.20
CA TYR A 54 -0.64 -10.67 -16.07
C TYR A 54 -0.17 -11.27 -14.75
N VAL A 55 -1.02 -12.03 -14.08
CA VAL A 55 -0.64 -12.77 -12.87
C VAL A 55 0.34 -13.87 -13.25
N ILE A 56 1.56 -13.82 -12.75
CA ILE A 56 2.57 -14.87 -12.97
C ILE A 56 2.66 -15.80 -11.77
N SER A 57 2.44 -15.31 -10.55
CA SER A 57 2.48 -16.13 -9.34
C SER A 57 1.48 -15.60 -8.32
N MET A 58 1.02 -16.48 -7.45
CA MET A 58 0.10 -16.14 -6.36
C MET A 58 0.45 -16.96 -5.12
N ASP A 59 0.48 -16.28 -3.99
CA ASP A 59 0.55 -16.86 -2.65
C ASP A 59 -0.71 -16.48 -1.84
N SER A 60 -0.80 -16.89 -0.58
CA SER A 60 -1.99 -16.64 0.25
C SER A 60 -2.21 -15.16 0.61
N HIS A 61 -1.23 -14.30 0.38
CA HIS A 61 -1.24 -12.89 0.77
C HIS A 61 -1.01 -11.94 -0.42
N TYR A 62 -0.39 -12.41 -1.50
CA TYR A 62 0.03 -11.58 -2.61
C TYR A 62 -0.18 -12.23 -3.98
N LEU A 63 -0.49 -11.38 -4.94
CA LEU A 63 -0.35 -11.63 -6.37
C LEU A 63 0.96 -11.02 -6.85
N VAL A 64 1.58 -11.67 -7.83
CA VAL A 64 2.72 -11.13 -8.57
C VAL A 64 2.25 -10.87 -10.00
N LEU A 65 2.24 -9.60 -10.41
CA LEU A 65 1.85 -9.20 -11.76
C LEU A 65 3.07 -8.78 -12.56
N ALA A 66 3.11 -9.21 -13.83
CA ALA A 66 4.11 -8.81 -14.81
C ALA A 66 3.46 -7.91 -15.88
N ASP A 67 4.05 -6.75 -16.10
CA ASP A 67 3.72 -5.85 -17.21
C ASP A 67 4.41 -6.35 -18.49
N THR A 68 3.69 -7.23 -19.21
CA THR A 68 4.12 -7.81 -20.49
C THR A 68 3.05 -7.59 -21.55
N SER A 69 3.46 -7.74 -22.81
CA SER A 69 2.53 -7.54 -23.93
C SER A 69 1.55 -8.71 -24.08
N THR A 70 2.01 -9.93 -23.79
CA THR A 70 1.22 -11.16 -23.91
C THR A 70 1.23 -11.98 -22.63
N LYS A 71 0.23 -12.86 -22.51
CA LYS A 71 0.12 -13.82 -21.41
C LYS A 71 1.28 -14.82 -21.44
N GLU A 72 1.63 -15.31 -22.62
CA GLU A 72 2.67 -16.33 -22.81
C GLU A 72 4.05 -15.79 -22.39
N GLU A 73 4.33 -14.52 -22.72
CA GLU A 73 5.52 -13.81 -22.27
C GLU A 73 5.55 -13.71 -20.74
N ALA A 74 4.46 -13.25 -20.11
CA ALA A 74 4.37 -13.20 -18.65
C ALA A 74 4.62 -14.56 -18.00
N LEU A 75 4.00 -15.63 -18.52
CA LEU A 75 4.13 -16.97 -17.96
C LEU A 75 5.55 -17.54 -18.08
N SER A 76 6.37 -17.04 -19.01
CA SER A 76 7.78 -17.42 -19.12
C SER A 76 8.62 -16.94 -17.93
N TYR A 77 8.22 -15.84 -17.28
CA TYR A 77 8.90 -15.22 -16.13
C TYR A 77 8.49 -15.80 -14.77
N GLN A 78 7.67 -16.86 -14.73
CA GLN A 78 7.19 -17.48 -13.49
C GLN A 78 8.32 -17.92 -12.55
N ASN A 79 9.37 -18.52 -13.11
CA ASN A 79 10.48 -19.06 -12.33
C ASN A 79 11.64 -18.09 -12.16
N ASP A 80 11.78 -17.11 -13.08
CA ASP A 80 12.83 -16.11 -13.05
C ASP A 80 12.26 -14.76 -13.46
N TRP A 81 11.88 -13.97 -12.45
CA TRP A 81 11.27 -12.66 -12.63
C TRP A 81 12.26 -11.51 -12.37
N TRP A 82 13.54 -11.81 -12.16
CA TRP A 82 14.55 -10.79 -11.82
C TRP A 82 14.74 -9.76 -12.94
N GLU A 83 14.63 -10.20 -14.19
CA GLU A 83 14.65 -9.31 -15.35
C GLU A 83 13.53 -8.25 -15.25
N LEU A 84 12.32 -8.64 -14.87
CA LEU A 84 11.18 -7.73 -14.73
C LEU A 84 11.39 -6.71 -13.61
N VAL A 85 12.09 -7.08 -12.54
CA VAL A 85 12.48 -6.14 -11.46
C VAL A 85 13.38 -5.06 -12.01
N SER A 86 14.41 -5.45 -12.76
CA SER A 86 15.37 -4.50 -13.32
C SER A 86 14.74 -3.52 -14.30
N GLN A 87 13.66 -3.94 -14.97
CA GLN A 87 12.89 -3.14 -15.92
C GLN A 87 11.70 -2.40 -15.28
N ASN A 88 11.50 -2.56 -13.97
CA ASN A 88 10.36 -1.99 -13.25
C ASN A 88 8.98 -2.41 -13.82
N LYS A 89 8.90 -3.65 -14.34
CA LYS A 89 7.73 -4.27 -14.97
C LYS A 89 7.04 -5.31 -14.08
N ILE A 90 7.29 -5.26 -12.78
CA ILE A 90 6.74 -6.22 -11.81
C ILE A 90 6.18 -5.49 -10.62
N LEU A 91 5.04 -5.97 -10.13
CA LEU A 91 4.39 -5.44 -8.95
C LEU A 91 3.84 -6.58 -8.10
N ARG A 92 4.19 -6.60 -6.81
CA ARG A 92 3.49 -7.42 -5.82
C ARG A 92 2.28 -6.69 -5.32
N VAL A 93 1.14 -7.36 -5.31
CA VAL A 93 -0.14 -6.76 -4.97
C VAL A 93 -0.75 -7.56 -3.81
N PRO A 94 -0.94 -6.95 -2.62
CA PRO A 94 -1.61 -7.64 -1.52
C PRO A 94 -3.04 -8.03 -1.88
N LEU A 95 -3.46 -9.21 -1.45
CA LEU A 95 -4.80 -9.73 -1.61
C LEU A 95 -5.71 -9.16 -0.51
N SER A 96 -6.71 -8.37 -0.89
CA SER A 96 -7.67 -7.77 0.04
C SER A 96 -8.92 -8.62 0.25
N ASN A 97 -9.30 -9.43 -0.75
CA ASN A 97 -10.56 -10.18 -0.80
C ASN A 97 -10.33 -11.65 -1.18
N ALA A 98 -11.30 -12.51 -0.85
CA ALA A 98 -11.40 -13.88 -1.35
C ALA A 98 -11.86 -13.92 -2.83
N GLU A 99 -11.29 -13.06 -3.67
CA GLU A 99 -11.54 -13.04 -5.10
C GLU A 99 -10.74 -14.15 -5.79
N ASN A 100 -11.37 -14.82 -6.76
CA ASN A 100 -10.77 -15.92 -7.50
C ASN A 100 -9.95 -15.36 -8.67
N TYR A 101 -8.69 -15.02 -8.40
CA TYR A 101 -7.71 -14.78 -9.45
C TYR A 101 -7.01 -16.08 -9.83
N ALA A 102 -6.62 -16.21 -11.09
CA ALA A 102 -5.84 -17.33 -11.58
C ALA A 102 -4.53 -16.85 -12.21
N VAL A 103 -3.52 -17.72 -12.21
CA VAL A 103 -2.28 -17.47 -12.96
C VAL A 103 -2.63 -17.29 -14.44
N GLY A 104 -2.13 -16.21 -15.03
CA GLY A 104 -2.38 -15.79 -16.39
C GLY A 104 -3.59 -14.87 -16.58
N ASP A 105 -4.32 -14.51 -15.51
CA ASP A 105 -5.33 -13.46 -15.57
C ASP A 105 -4.68 -12.11 -15.83
N LYS A 106 -5.31 -11.28 -16.67
CA LYS A 106 -4.91 -9.88 -16.85
C LYS A 106 -5.67 -9.00 -15.86
N LEU A 107 -4.92 -8.24 -15.06
CA LEU A 107 -5.47 -7.40 -14.00
C LEU A 107 -5.02 -5.95 -14.19
N HIS A 108 -5.93 -5.03 -13.89
CA HIS A 108 -5.68 -3.61 -13.72
C HIS A 108 -5.61 -3.30 -12.23
N VAL A 109 -4.52 -2.70 -11.79
CA VAL A 109 -4.26 -2.40 -10.38
C VAL A 109 -4.08 -0.91 -10.23
N HIS A 110 -4.83 -0.32 -9.32
CA HIS A 110 -4.76 1.09 -8.98
C HIS A 110 -4.30 1.20 -7.53
N ALA A 111 -3.04 1.57 -7.34
CA ALA A 111 -2.42 1.65 -6.01
C ALA A 111 -2.28 3.08 -5.54
N SER A 112 -2.34 3.32 -4.24
CA SER A 112 -2.09 4.67 -3.68
C SER A 112 -0.60 5.04 -3.72
N ALA A 113 0.28 4.04 -3.59
CA ALA A 113 1.73 4.19 -3.64
C ALA A 113 2.40 2.83 -3.88
N TRP A 114 3.71 2.83 -4.11
CA TRP A 114 4.55 1.63 -4.14
C TRP A 114 5.61 1.68 -3.03
N THR A 115 6.00 0.53 -2.50
CA THR A 115 7.12 0.42 -1.55
C THR A 115 8.47 0.49 -2.26
N ALA A 116 9.49 1.02 -1.57
CA ALA A 116 10.88 0.97 -2.01
C ALA A 116 11.50 -0.41 -1.72
N SER A 117 10.97 -1.46 -2.34
CA SER A 117 11.43 -2.85 -2.23
C SER A 117 11.63 -3.49 -3.60
N LEU A 118 12.27 -4.66 -3.64
CA LEU A 118 12.47 -5.44 -4.86
C LEU A 118 11.83 -6.84 -4.67
N PRO A 119 10.72 -7.16 -5.34
CA PRO A 119 9.92 -6.28 -6.20
C PRO A 119 9.16 -5.21 -5.37
N PRO A 120 8.72 -4.10 -5.99
CA PRO A 120 7.83 -3.13 -5.35
C PRO A 120 6.51 -3.78 -4.93
N ILE A 121 5.93 -3.30 -3.83
CA ILE A 121 4.64 -3.76 -3.31
C ILE A 121 3.64 -2.60 -3.40
N ALA A 122 2.46 -2.88 -3.95
CA ALA A 122 1.36 -1.94 -4.02
C ALA A 122 0.77 -1.64 -2.64
N VAL A 123 0.57 -0.36 -2.33
CA VAL A 123 -0.07 0.10 -1.09
C VAL A 123 -1.53 0.43 -1.36
N MET A 124 -2.42 -0.21 -0.60
CA MET A 124 -3.89 -0.09 -0.73
C MET A 124 -4.36 -0.21 -2.20
N PRO A 125 -4.07 -1.33 -2.88
CA PRO A 125 -4.49 -1.52 -4.26
C PRO A 125 -5.99 -1.75 -4.38
N THR A 126 -6.58 -1.16 -5.41
CA THR A 126 -7.85 -1.61 -6.00
C THR A 126 -7.52 -2.46 -7.22
N ILE A 127 -8.06 -3.68 -7.29
CA ILE A 127 -7.80 -4.63 -8.37
C ILE A 127 -9.07 -4.79 -9.20
N GLU A 128 -8.94 -4.68 -10.52
CA GLU A 128 -10.02 -4.90 -11.47
C GLU A 128 -9.58 -5.96 -12.49
N LYS A 129 -10.40 -7.00 -12.68
CA LYS A 129 -10.11 -8.02 -13.70
C LYS A 129 -10.40 -7.43 -15.08
N ALA A 130 -9.44 -7.53 -16.00
CA ALA A 130 -9.68 -7.14 -17.38
C ALA A 130 -10.76 -8.08 -17.95
N ALA A 131 -11.90 -7.52 -18.33
CA ALA A 131 -12.95 -8.31 -18.96
C ALA A 131 -12.44 -8.81 -20.31
N ASP A 132 -12.35 -10.14 -20.46
CA ASP A 132 -12.24 -10.76 -21.78
C ASP A 132 -13.51 -10.40 -22.54
N LYS A 133 -13.42 -9.36 -23.37
CA LYS A 133 -14.44 -9.08 -24.37
C LYS A 133 -14.37 -10.24 -25.35
N TYR A 134 -15.16 -11.29 -25.11
CA TYR A 134 -15.50 -12.26 -26.15
C TYR A 134 -16.05 -11.46 -27.34
N GLN A 135 -15.24 -11.30 -28.39
CA GLN A 135 -15.67 -10.86 -29.72
C GLN A 135 -15.82 -12.09 -30.61
#